data_AF-A0A7W1CXI7-F1
#
_entry.id   AF-A0A7W1CXI7-F1
#
_cell.length_a   1.000
_cell.length_b   1.000
_cell.length_c   1.000
_cell.angle_alpha   90.00
_cell.angle_beta   90.00
_cell.angle_gamma   90.00
#
_symmetry.space_group_name_H-M   'P 1'
#
loop_
_entity.id
_entity.type
_entity.pdbx_description
1 polymer ?
#
loop_
_entity_poly.entity_id
_entity_poly.type
_entity_poly.pdbx_seq_one_letter_code
_entity_poly.pdbx_strand_id
1 'polypeptide(L)'
;MKDPAKVMVAGAGIGGLTAAVALRRAGFEVAVFERAAELGEVGAGLLLAANAQKALGQIGLAEAVARLGTPASAGAIRSWRGEVLASIPAAELEKKVGAPSVAVHRADLQALLVREAGEGTLRLGAEVKGFEQDKSGVRVFLAGGSEERADLLVGADGLRSNIRAGLFGLKKPRYAGYAAWRAVVEPGEELLPWGTGFESWGRGARFGCGITTV
;
A
#
# COMPACT_ATOMS: atom_id res chain seq x y z
N MET A 1 -11.57 11.80 31.81
CA MET A 1 -11.59 11.00 30.56
C MET A 1 -10.40 10.07 30.63
N LYS A 2 -10.54 8.81 30.18
CA LYS A 2 -9.40 7.89 30.12
C LYS A 2 -8.50 8.33 28.96
N ASP A 3 -7.18 8.34 29.16
CA ASP A 3 -6.25 8.64 28.08
C ASP A 3 -6.49 7.70 26.89
N PRO A 4 -6.35 8.19 25.65
CA PRO A 4 -6.54 7.35 24.46
C PRO A 4 -5.56 6.17 24.49
N ALA A 5 -6.04 4.98 24.13
CA ALA A 5 -5.17 3.81 24.02
C ALA A 5 -4.09 4.04 22.96
N LYS A 6 -2.86 3.64 23.28
CA LYS A 6 -1.68 3.82 22.45
C LYS A 6 -1.46 2.61 21.56
N VAL A 7 -1.32 2.85 20.26
CA VAL A 7 -1.05 1.83 19.25
C VAL A 7 0.24 2.14 18.51
N MET A 8 1.11 1.15 18.43
CA MET A 8 2.32 1.23 17.61
C MET A 8 2.14 0.44 16.33
N VAL A 9 2.66 0.97 15.23
CA VAL A 9 2.66 0.32 13.91
C VAL A 9 4.10 0.15 13.46
N ALA A 10 4.53 -1.09 13.25
CA ALA A 10 5.84 -1.40 12.69
C ALA A 10 5.77 -1.38 11.16
N GLY A 11 6.34 -0.36 10.52
CA GLY A 11 6.45 -0.20 9.06
C GLY A 11 5.56 0.92 8.50
N ALA A 12 6.15 1.81 7.69
CA ALA A 12 5.47 2.91 7.00
C ALA A 12 5.18 2.62 5.52
N GLY A 13 4.94 1.35 5.18
CA GLY A 13 4.37 0.99 3.88
C GLY A 13 2.88 1.36 3.79
N ILE A 14 2.28 1.18 2.61
CA ILE A 14 0.85 1.46 2.36
C ILE A 14 -0.05 0.85 3.46
N GLY A 15 0.12 -0.43 3.78
CA GLY A 15 -0.69 -1.08 4.81
C GLY A 15 -0.53 -0.49 6.21
N GLY A 16 0.70 -0.15 6.62
CA GLY A 16 0.96 0.43 7.94
C GLY A 16 0.42 1.85 8.08
N LEU A 17 0.62 2.69 7.06
CA LEU A 17 0.09 4.05 7.05
C LEU A 17 -1.45 4.07 6.93
N THR A 18 -2.04 3.20 6.12
CA THR A 18 -3.51 3.04 6.07
C THR A 18 -4.07 2.62 7.44
N ALA A 19 -3.42 1.68 8.13
CA ALA A 19 -3.82 1.29 9.49
C ALA A 19 -3.68 2.47 10.47
N ALA A 20 -2.60 3.24 10.38
CA ALA A 20 -2.40 4.41 11.23
C ALA A 20 -3.48 5.48 11.04
N VAL A 21 -3.85 5.79 9.79
CA VAL A 21 -4.96 6.70 9.48
C VAL A 21 -6.27 6.19 10.09
N ALA A 22 -6.59 4.91 9.88
CA ALA A 22 -7.81 4.30 10.39
C ALA A 22 -7.88 4.36 11.93
N LEU A 23 -6.80 4.00 12.61
CA LEU A 23 -6.71 3.98 14.07
C LEU A 23 -6.80 5.40 14.65
N ARG A 24 -6.11 6.38 14.05
CA ARG A 24 -6.21 7.77 14.50
C ARG A 24 -7.64 8.32 14.37
N ARG A 25 -8.30 8.05 13.24
CA ARG A 25 -9.70 8.44 13.03
C ARG A 25 -10.66 7.73 14.00
N ALA A 26 -10.28 6.58 14.53
CA ALA A 26 -11.00 5.87 15.58
C ALA A 26 -10.67 6.36 17.01
N GLY A 27 -9.80 7.38 17.17
CA GLY A 27 -9.49 8.01 18.45
C GLY A 27 -8.30 7.42 19.22
N PHE A 28 -7.49 6.57 18.60
CA PHE A 28 -6.27 6.03 19.21
C PHE A 28 -5.09 7.01 19.09
N GLU A 29 -4.18 6.99 20.07
CA GLU A 29 -2.86 7.59 19.93
C GLU A 29 -1.98 6.62 19.12
N VAL A 30 -1.44 7.08 17.98
CA VAL A 30 -0.71 6.19 17.05
C VAL A 30 0.69 6.69 16.79
N ALA A 31 1.66 5.76 16.84
CA ALA A 31 3.03 5.98 16.39
C ALA A 31 3.42 4.92 15.33
N VAL A 32 3.98 5.35 14.21
CA VAL A 32 4.46 4.51 13.12
C VAL A 32 5.99 4.54 13.11
N PHE A 33 6.60 3.36 13.12
CA PHE A 33 8.04 3.17 13.15
C PHE A 33 8.52 2.60 11.82
N GLU A 34 9.39 3.32 11.12
CA GLU A 34 9.96 2.90 9.84
C GLU A 34 11.47 2.81 9.92
N ARG A 35 12.03 1.70 9.40
CA ARG A 35 13.47 1.46 9.41
C ARG A 35 14.25 2.38 8.48
N ALA A 36 13.64 2.80 7.37
CA ALA A 36 14.30 3.67 6.42
C ALA A 36 14.50 5.08 7.02
N ALA A 37 15.67 5.67 6.79
CA ALA A 37 15.96 7.04 7.22
C ALA A 37 15.16 8.08 6.44
N GLU A 38 14.74 7.73 5.23
CA GLU A 38 13.88 8.50 4.34
C GLU A 38 12.88 7.57 3.65
N LEU A 39 11.73 8.11 3.26
CA LEU A 39 10.79 7.35 2.43
C LEU A 39 11.25 7.43 0.98
N GLY A 40 11.74 6.32 0.43
CA GLY A 40 12.33 6.28 -0.90
C GLY A 40 11.34 6.05 -2.05
N GLU A 41 11.68 6.62 -3.21
CA GLU A 41 10.95 6.60 -4.50
C GLU A 41 11.05 5.28 -5.27
N VAL A 42 10.94 4.12 -4.62
CA VAL A 42 10.71 2.88 -5.40
C VAL A 42 9.23 2.85 -5.80
N GLY A 43 8.85 3.81 -6.64
CA GLY A 43 7.51 4.05 -7.12
C GLY A 43 7.34 3.41 -8.49
N ALA A 44 6.44 2.44 -8.56
CA ALA A 44 5.85 2.04 -9.82
C ALA A 44 4.34 2.22 -9.70
N GLY A 45 3.64 2.16 -10.84
CA GLY A 45 2.18 2.19 -10.85
C GLY A 45 1.57 1.05 -10.04
N LEU A 46 0.50 1.36 -9.32
CA LEU A 46 -0.39 0.40 -8.67
C LEU A 46 -1.81 0.63 -9.18
N LEU A 47 -2.52 -0.44 -9.50
CA LEU A 47 -3.96 -0.38 -9.74
C LEU A 47 -4.68 -0.71 -8.44
N LEU A 48 -5.34 0.29 -7.85
CA LEU A 48 -6.26 0.13 -6.73
C LEU A 48 -7.63 -0.26 -7.28
N ALA A 49 -7.97 -1.54 -7.18
CA ALA A 49 -9.29 -2.02 -7.60
C ALA A 49 -10.41 -1.46 -6.70
N ALA A 50 -11.66 -1.58 -7.17
CA ALA A 50 -12.85 -1.02 -6.51
C ALA A 50 -13.00 -1.42 -5.03
N ASN A 51 -12.56 -2.62 -4.63
CA ASN A 51 -12.55 -3.05 -3.23
C ASN A 51 -11.59 -2.22 -2.36
N ALA A 52 -10.41 -1.87 -2.89
CA ALA A 52 -9.46 -0.99 -2.21
C ALA A 52 -10.03 0.43 -2.09
N GLN A 53 -10.64 0.97 -3.15
CA GLN A 53 -11.33 2.27 -3.10
C GLN A 53 -12.44 2.31 -2.05
N LYS A 54 -13.25 1.26 -1.95
CA LYS A 54 -14.27 1.15 -0.90
C LYS A 54 -13.68 1.12 0.50
N ALA A 55 -12.59 0.36 0.71
CA ALA A 55 -11.91 0.31 2.00
C ALA A 55 -11.32 1.69 2.39
N LEU A 56 -10.70 2.38 1.43
CA LEU A 56 -10.21 3.75 1.61
C LEU A 56 -11.37 4.73 1.87
N GLY A 57 -12.54 4.51 1.27
CA GLY A 57 -13.76 5.27 1.52
C GLY A 57 -14.24 5.18 2.97
N GLN A 58 -14.09 4.02 3.63
CA GLN A 58 -14.44 3.86 5.06
C GLN A 58 -13.60 4.76 5.98
N ILE A 59 -12.41 5.14 5.52
CA ILE A 59 -11.53 6.08 6.21
C ILE A 59 -11.44 7.42 5.47
N GLY A 60 -12.47 7.78 4.68
CA GLY A 60 -12.59 9.10 4.04
C GLY A 60 -11.49 9.46 3.05
N LEU A 61 -10.78 8.48 2.46
CA LEU A 61 -9.68 8.70 1.53
C LEU A 61 -10.01 8.41 0.06
N ALA A 62 -11.19 7.86 -0.24
CA ALA A 62 -11.56 7.47 -1.61
C ALA A 62 -11.39 8.62 -2.61
N GLU A 63 -11.94 9.81 -2.32
CA GLU A 63 -11.82 10.94 -3.24
C GLU A 63 -10.39 11.48 -3.37
N ALA A 64 -9.64 11.53 -2.26
CA ALA A 64 -8.26 12.00 -2.28
C ALA A 64 -7.39 11.09 -3.16
N VAL A 65 -7.60 9.78 -3.07
CA VAL A 65 -6.90 8.80 -3.90
C VAL A 65 -7.37 8.85 -5.35
N ALA A 66 -8.67 9.05 -5.60
CA ALA A 66 -9.20 9.21 -6.96
C ALA A 66 -8.62 10.45 -7.67
N ARG A 67 -8.40 11.55 -6.95
CA ARG A 67 -7.73 12.77 -7.47
C ARG A 67 -6.23 12.60 -7.67
N LEU A 68 -5.60 11.72 -6.92
CA LEU A 68 -4.17 11.44 -7.00
C LEU A 68 -3.80 10.62 -8.25
N GLY A 69 -4.74 9.81 -8.73
CA GLY A 69 -4.50 8.87 -9.82
C GLY A 69 -5.43 9.07 -11.01
N THR A 70 -5.37 8.10 -11.93
CA THR A 70 -6.23 8.05 -13.10
C THR A 70 -7.28 6.94 -12.91
N PRO A 71 -8.58 7.28 -12.86
CA PRO A 71 -9.64 6.28 -12.91
C PRO A 71 -9.56 5.43 -14.19
N ALA A 72 -9.65 4.12 -14.03
CA ALA A 72 -9.62 3.19 -15.15
C ALA A 72 -10.97 3.19 -15.88
N SER A 73 -10.95 3.53 -17.17
CA SER A 73 -12.11 3.49 -18.06
C SER A 73 -12.24 2.14 -18.76
N ALA A 74 -11.11 1.53 -19.15
CA ALA A 74 -11.06 0.22 -19.80
C ALA A 74 -9.73 -0.51 -19.53
N GLY A 75 -9.78 -1.84 -19.62
CA GLY A 75 -8.60 -2.70 -19.60
C GLY A 75 -8.67 -3.78 -20.67
N ALA A 76 -7.53 -4.38 -21.01
CA ALA A 76 -7.51 -5.53 -21.91
C ALA A 76 -6.47 -6.57 -21.47
N ILE A 77 -6.80 -7.84 -21.61
CA ILE A 77 -5.81 -8.91 -21.67
C ILE A 77 -5.53 -9.17 -23.15
N ARG A 78 -4.26 -9.14 -23.54
CA ARG A 78 -3.80 -9.32 -24.91
C ARG A 78 -2.94 -10.57 -25.04
N SER A 79 -2.86 -11.15 -26.23
CA SER A 79 -1.81 -12.11 -26.56
C SER A 79 -0.46 -11.38 -26.65
N TRP A 80 0.65 -12.10 -26.61
CA TRP A 80 1.97 -11.52 -26.87
C TRP A 80 2.13 -10.90 -28.26
N ARG A 81 1.17 -11.14 -29.17
CA ARG A 81 1.08 -10.52 -30.50
C ARG A 81 0.17 -9.29 -30.55
N GLY A 82 -0.45 -8.93 -29.42
CA GLY A 82 -1.32 -7.76 -29.30
C GLY A 82 -2.81 -8.04 -29.53
N GLU A 83 -3.20 -9.27 -29.88
CA GLU A 83 -4.61 -9.63 -30.08
C GLU A 83 -5.37 -9.56 -28.76
N VAL A 84 -6.56 -8.95 -28.75
CA VAL A 84 -7.37 -8.89 -27.53
C VAL A 84 -7.93 -10.27 -27.21
N LEU A 85 -7.54 -10.81 -26.06
CA LEU A 85 -8.06 -12.06 -25.50
C LEU A 85 -9.28 -11.83 -24.60
N ALA A 86 -9.28 -10.71 -23.87
CA ALA A 86 -10.40 -10.28 -23.04
C ALA A 86 -10.43 -8.77 -22.90
N SER A 87 -11.63 -8.19 -22.89
CA SER A 87 -11.87 -6.78 -22.60
C SER A 87 -12.45 -6.61 -21.21
N ILE A 88 -11.99 -5.61 -20.47
CA ILE A 88 -12.42 -5.27 -19.13
C ILE A 88 -13.09 -3.89 -19.20
N PRO A 89 -14.44 -3.81 -19.18
CA PRO A 89 -15.15 -2.54 -19.24
C PRO A 89 -15.17 -1.88 -17.85
N ALA A 90 -14.02 -1.31 -17.43
CA ALA A 90 -13.82 -0.81 -16.07
C ALA A 90 -14.85 0.26 -15.66
N ALA A 91 -15.24 1.16 -16.57
CA ALA A 91 -16.29 2.16 -16.32
C ALA A 91 -17.69 1.55 -16.10
N GLU A 92 -18.02 0.43 -16.77
CA GLU A 92 -19.28 -0.28 -16.52
C GLU A 92 -19.24 -1.04 -15.19
N LEU A 93 -18.08 -1.62 -14.87
CA LEU A 93 -17.87 -2.27 -13.58
C LEU A 93 -18.00 -1.27 -12.45
N GLU A 94 -17.45 -0.06 -12.59
CA GLU A 94 -17.62 1.04 -11.64
C GLU A 94 -19.11 1.32 -11.37
N LYS A 95 -19.93 1.48 -12.42
CA LYS A 95 -21.38 1.71 -12.26
C LYS A 95 -22.07 0.59 -11.48
N LYS A 96 -21.64 -0.67 -11.68
CA LYS A 96 -22.20 -1.83 -10.99
C LYS A 96 -21.74 -1.96 -9.55
N VAL A 97 -20.48 -1.64 -9.27
CA VAL A 97 -19.88 -1.85 -7.94
C VAL A 97 -19.87 -0.59 -7.08
N GLY A 98 -20.11 0.59 -7.65
CA GLY A 98 -20.17 1.87 -6.94
C GLY A 98 -18.81 2.44 -6.52
N ALA A 99 -17.71 2.01 -7.15
CA ALA A 99 -16.38 2.58 -6.93
C ALA A 99 -15.47 2.33 -8.15
N PRO A 100 -14.63 3.31 -8.55
CA PRO A 100 -13.69 3.13 -9.66
C PRO A 100 -12.55 2.18 -9.28
N SER A 101 -11.85 1.66 -10.29
CA SER A 101 -10.46 1.25 -10.11
C SER A 101 -9.57 2.43 -10.46
N VAL A 102 -8.53 2.70 -9.70
CA VAL A 102 -7.67 3.89 -9.87
C VAL A 102 -6.23 3.45 -10.00
N ALA A 103 -5.59 3.83 -11.10
CA ALA A 103 -4.14 3.71 -11.25
C ALA A 103 -3.47 4.87 -10.52
N VAL A 104 -2.54 4.58 -9.61
CA VAL A 104 -1.81 5.59 -8.82
C VAL A 104 -0.32 5.29 -8.88
N HIS A 105 0.51 6.33 -8.76
CA HIS A 105 1.91 6.15 -8.46
C HIS A 105 2.08 5.80 -6.97
N ARG A 106 2.86 4.74 -6.68
CA ARG A 106 2.97 4.21 -5.31
C ARG A 106 3.55 5.23 -4.32
N ALA A 107 4.53 6.02 -4.75
CA ALA A 107 5.16 7.02 -3.88
C ALA A 107 4.14 8.08 -3.44
N ASP A 108 3.30 8.52 -4.36
CA ASP A 108 2.31 9.56 -4.11
C ASP A 108 1.23 9.03 -3.18
N LEU A 109 0.79 7.78 -3.36
CA LEU A 109 -0.14 7.15 -2.43
C LEU A 109 0.46 7.07 -1.02
N GLN A 110 1.74 6.73 -0.92
CA GLN A 110 2.45 6.71 0.37
C GLN A 110 2.52 8.12 0.97
N ALA A 111 2.88 9.13 0.20
CA ALA A 111 2.96 10.52 0.65
C ALA A 111 1.60 11.06 1.12
N LEU A 112 0.53 10.77 0.38
CA LEU A 112 -0.84 11.05 0.79
C LEU A 112 -1.13 10.41 2.15
N LEU A 113 -0.85 9.12 2.32
CA LEU A 113 -1.11 8.41 3.58
C LEU A 113 -0.27 8.93 4.75
N VAL A 114 0.97 9.39 4.52
CA VAL A 114 1.79 10.07 5.54
C VAL A 114 1.11 11.36 5.99
N ARG A 115 0.69 12.20 5.04
CA ARG A 115 -0.01 13.45 5.34
C ARG A 115 -1.29 13.20 6.13
N GLU A 116 -2.09 12.23 5.70
CA GLU A 116 -3.37 11.87 6.34
C GLU A 116 -3.17 11.19 7.71
N ALA A 117 -2.03 10.55 7.95
CA ALA A 117 -1.66 10.04 9.26
C ALA A 117 -1.33 11.16 10.26
N GLY A 118 -1.10 12.39 9.80
CA GLY A 118 -0.85 13.55 10.63
C GLY A 118 0.60 13.68 11.10
N GLU A 119 1.00 14.93 11.34
CA GLU A 119 2.34 15.27 11.81
C GLU A 119 2.66 14.60 13.16
N GLY A 120 3.92 14.22 13.34
CA GLY A 120 4.40 13.55 14.56
C GLY A 120 4.04 12.07 14.68
N THR A 121 3.17 11.53 13.82
CA THR A 121 2.81 10.10 13.82
C THR A 121 3.95 9.21 13.33
N LEU A 122 4.74 9.66 12.36
CA LEU A 122 5.79 8.86 11.71
C LEU A 122 7.18 9.12 12.32
N ARG A 123 7.91 8.05 12.63
CA ARG A 123 9.32 8.06 13.06
C ARG A 123 10.16 7.25 12.08
N LEU A 124 11.01 7.93 11.34
CA LEU A 124 11.97 7.35 10.40
C LEU A 124 13.24 6.91 11.13
N GLY A 125 14.02 6.02 10.51
CA GLY A 125 15.24 5.44 11.11
C GLY A 125 14.99 4.62 12.38
N ALA A 126 13.74 4.26 12.65
CA ALA A 126 13.30 3.57 13.85
C ALA A 126 12.77 2.18 13.49
N GLU A 127 13.68 1.21 13.37
CA GLU A 127 13.31 -0.17 13.08
C GLU A 127 12.82 -0.90 14.33
N VAL A 128 11.63 -1.48 14.27
CA VAL A 128 11.15 -2.44 15.27
C VAL A 128 11.82 -3.79 15.05
N LYS A 129 12.62 -4.23 16.03
CA LYS A 129 13.35 -5.50 16.01
C LYS A 129 12.57 -6.65 16.65
N GLY A 130 11.69 -6.34 17.59
CA GLY A 130 10.90 -7.35 18.28
C GLY A 130 9.92 -6.74 19.26
N PHE A 131 9.24 -7.60 19.99
CA PHE A 131 8.30 -7.22 21.02
C PHE A 131 8.18 -8.30 22.09
N GLU A 132 7.70 -7.90 23.25
CA GLU A 132 7.22 -8.77 24.32
C GLU A 132 5.80 -8.34 24.70
N GLN A 133 4.92 -9.31 24.95
CA GLN A 133 3.56 -9.06 25.37
C GLN A 133 3.33 -9.55 26.80
N ASP A 134 2.71 -8.72 27.62
CA ASP A 134 2.24 -9.06 28.95
C ASP A 134 0.73 -8.80 29.08
N LYS A 135 0.17 -8.96 30.30
CA LYS A 135 -1.27 -8.80 30.56
C LYS A 135 -1.78 -7.36 30.37
N SER A 136 -0.88 -6.39 30.32
CA SER A 136 -1.17 -4.95 30.29
C SER A 136 -0.72 -4.25 29.01
N GLY A 137 -0.15 -4.98 28.05
CA GLY A 137 0.17 -4.42 26.72
C GLY A 137 1.37 -5.07 26.05
N VAL A 138 2.02 -4.30 25.19
CA VAL A 138 3.16 -4.71 24.38
C VAL A 138 4.33 -3.76 24.61
N ARG A 139 5.50 -4.34 24.87
CA ARG A 139 6.81 -3.67 24.87
C ARG A 139 7.46 -3.90 23.51
N VAL A 140 7.89 -2.84 22.86
CA VAL A 140 8.46 -2.84 21.51
C VAL A 140 9.95 -2.49 21.60
N PHE A 141 10.80 -3.32 21.01
CA PHE A 141 12.25 -3.13 20.99
C PHE A 141 12.68 -2.49 19.67
N LEU A 142 13.36 -1.35 19.73
CA LEU A 142 13.88 -0.66 18.57
C LEU A 142 15.36 -0.99 18.33
N ALA A 143 15.81 -0.90 17.08
CA ALA A 143 17.18 -1.24 16.69
C ALA A 143 18.27 -0.40 17.39
N GLY A 144 17.93 0.80 17.85
CA GLY A 144 18.83 1.66 18.63
C GLY A 144 18.98 1.26 20.10
N GLY A 145 18.35 0.16 20.54
CA GLY A 145 18.37 -0.32 21.93
C GLY A 145 17.32 0.34 22.83
N SER A 146 16.58 1.33 22.33
CA SER A 146 15.45 1.91 23.05
C SER A 146 14.23 0.98 23.04
N GLU A 147 13.40 1.13 24.06
CA GLU A 147 12.14 0.40 24.22
C GLU A 147 10.99 1.37 24.36
N GLU A 148 9.83 1.01 23.82
CA GLU A 148 8.60 1.75 24.05
C GLU A 148 7.43 0.82 24.39
N ARG A 149 6.45 1.36 25.12
CA ARG A 149 5.25 0.63 25.52
C ARG A 149 4.00 1.14 24.84
N ALA A 150 3.09 0.22 24.52
CA ALA A 150 1.79 0.47 23.91
C ALA A 150 0.76 -0.56 24.36
N ASP A 151 -0.53 -0.26 24.17
CA ASP A 151 -1.62 -1.21 24.41
C ASP A 151 -1.70 -2.24 23.26
N LEU A 152 -1.34 -1.83 22.04
CA LEU A 152 -1.39 -2.67 20.84
C LEU A 152 -0.16 -2.44 19.95
N LEU A 153 0.31 -3.51 19.30
CA LEU A 153 1.28 -3.47 18.21
C LEU A 153 0.67 -4.04 16.92
N VAL A 154 0.77 -3.29 15.82
CA VAL A 154 0.42 -3.72 14.48
C VAL A 154 1.69 -4.04 13.69
N GLY A 155 1.84 -5.30 13.27
CA GLY A 155 2.91 -5.72 12.38
C GLY A 155 2.61 -5.42 10.91
N ALA A 156 3.21 -4.36 10.37
CA ALA A 156 3.08 -3.93 8.97
C ALA A 156 4.44 -3.82 8.25
N ASP A 157 5.43 -4.57 8.72
CA ASP A 157 6.86 -4.53 8.35
C ASP A 157 7.21 -5.44 7.15
N GLY A 158 6.19 -5.81 6.37
CA GLY A 158 6.33 -6.35 5.01
C GLY A 158 6.70 -7.84 4.91
N LEU A 159 7.18 -8.23 3.72
CA LEU A 159 7.41 -9.64 3.38
C LEU A 159 8.40 -10.34 4.33
N ARG A 160 9.39 -9.61 4.87
CA ARG A 160 10.41 -10.13 5.79
C ARG A 160 10.15 -9.69 7.24
N SER A 161 8.88 -9.61 7.62
CA SER A 161 8.40 -9.16 8.94
C SER A 161 9.10 -9.84 10.13
N ASN A 162 9.67 -9.03 11.01
CA ASN A 162 10.17 -9.41 12.33
C ASN A 162 8.99 -9.72 13.27
N ILE A 163 7.89 -8.97 13.17
CA ILE A 163 6.69 -9.20 14.00
C ILE A 163 6.10 -10.58 13.74
N ARG A 164 5.93 -10.95 12.48
CA ARG A 164 5.46 -12.28 12.08
C ARG A 164 6.42 -13.38 12.54
N ALA A 165 7.73 -13.13 12.48
CA ALA A 165 8.72 -14.09 12.96
C ALA A 165 8.65 -14.29 14.49
N GLY A 166 8.40 -13.23 15.27
CA GLY A 166 8.19 -13.32 16.71
C GLY A 166 6.92 -14.08 17.10
N LEU A 167 5.83 -13.92 16.34
CA LEU A 167 4.56 -14.62 16.62
C LEU A 167 4.55 -16.09 16.19
N PHE A 168 5.15 -16.42 15.05
CA PHE A 168 4.94 -17.72 14.39
C PHE A 168 6.24 -18.45 14.02
N GLY A 169 7.38 -17.94 14.48
CA GLY A 169 8.70 -18.39 14.06
C GLY A 169 9.11 -17.87 12.69
N LEU A 170 10.42 -17.91 12.42
CA LEU A 170 10.97 -17.45 11.15
C LEU A 170 10.59 -18.42 10.01
N LYS A 171 9.87 -17.88 9.01
CA LYS A 171 9.52 -18.61 7.78
C LYS A 171 10.04 -17.84 6.56
N LYS A 172 10.84 -18.51 5.73
CA LYS A 172 11.36 -17.94 4.49
C LYS A 172 10.24 -17.79 3.46
N PRO A 173 10.15 -16.66 2.75
CA PRO A 173 9.25 -16.53 1.61
C PRO A 173 9.50 -17.61 0.56
N ARG A 174 8.43 -18.15 -0.03
CA ARG A 174 8.52 -19.07 -1.17
C ARG A 174 8.63 -18.27 -2.46
N TYR A 175 9.65 -18.56 -3.26
CA TYR A 175 9.78 -17.95 -4.58
C TYR A 175 8.64 -18.40 -5.51
N ALA A 176 8.02 -17.47 -6.21
CA ALA A 176 6.87 -17.72 -7.06
C ALA A 176 7.24 -18.29 -8.46
N GLY A 177 8.54 -18.37 -8.78
CA GLY A 177 9.00 -18.89 -10.07
C GLY A 177 9.20 -17.85 -11.17
N TYR A 178 9.05 -16.56 -10.87
CA TYR A 178 9.26 -15.47 -11.84
C TYR A 178 9.75 -14.18 -11.16
N ALA A 179 10.32 -13.28 -11.95
CA ALA A 179 10.70 -11.92 -11.54
C ALA A 179 9.78 -10.88 -12.22
N ALA A 180 9.67 -9.70 -11.62
CA ALA A 180 8.91 -8.59 -12.17
C ALA A 180 9.83 -7.38 -12.35
N TRP A 181 9.92 -6.89 -13.58
CA TRP A 181 10.56 -5.62 -13.91
C TRP A 181 9.50 -4.53 -14.02
N ARG A 182 9.83 -3.32 -13.58
CA ARG A 182 8.94 -2.17 -13.62
C ARG A 182 9.72 -0.98 -14.14
N ALA A 183 9.04 -0.14 -14.90
CA ALA A 183 9.53 1.14 -15.38
C ALA A 183 8.41 2.17 -15.28
N VAL A 184 8.80 3.41 -15.06
CA VAL A 184 7.94 4.59 -15.19
C VAL A 184 8.54 5.39 -16.33
N VAL A 185 7.69 5.81 -17.27
CA VAL A 185 8.08 6.60 -18.44
C VAL A 185 7.12 7.80 -18.53
N GLU A 186 7.56 8.88 -19.17
CA GLU A 186 6.67 10.02 -19.42
C GLU A 186 5.46 9.55 -20.25
N PRO A 187 4.23 9.92 -19.85
CA PRO A 187 3.04 9.49 -20.55
C PRO A 187 2.95 10.17 -21.92
N GLY A 188 2.40 9.45 -22.90
CA GLY A 188 2.00 10.01 -24.18
C GLY A 188 0.77 9.26 -24.69
N GLU A 189 -0.23 9.97 -25.21
CA GLU A 189 -1.45 9.35 -25.76
C GLU A 189 -1.14 8.42 -26.95
N GLU A 190 -0.01 8.64 -27.62
CA GLU A 190 0.53 7.75 -28.66
C GLU A 190 0.86 6.36 -28.12
N LEU A 191 1.18 6.21 -26.82
CA LEU A 191 1.45 4.93 -26.18
C LEU A 191 0.15 4.23 -25.77
N LEU A 192 -0.72 4.93 -25.03
CA LEU A 192 -2.01 4.44 -24.56
C LEU A 192 -2.99 5.61 -24.33
N PRO A 193 -4.29 5.44 -24.64
CA PRO A 193 -5.31 6.41 -24.22
C PRO A 193 -5.41 6.51 -22.69
N TRP A 194 -5.68 7.70 -22.16
CA TRP A 194 -5.87 7.92 -20.73
C TRP A 194 -6.97 7.03 -20.13
N GLY A 195 -6.73 6.55 -18.91
CA GLY A 195 -7.64 5.64 -18.22
C GLY A 195 -7.65 4.21 -18.78
N THR A 196 -6.85 3.91 -19.80
CA THR A 196 -6.72 2.55 -20.33
C THR A 196 -5.46 1.85 -19.83
N GLY A 197 -5.50 0.52 -19.81
CA GLY A 197 -4.35 -0.32 -19.54
C GLY A 197 -4.49 -1.69 -20.17
N PHE A 198 -3.40 -2.44 -20.21
CA PHE A 198 -3.45 -3.81 -20.68
C PHE A 198 -2.42 -4.71 -19.99
N GLU A 199 -2.66 -6.02 -20.04
CA GLU A 199 -1.68 -7.05 -19.74
C GLU A 199 -1.56 -7.98 -20.97
N SER A 200 -0.36 -8.13 -21.52
CA SER A 200 -0.05 -9.06 -22.61
C SER A 200 0.50 -10.36 -22.06
N TRP A 201 -0.05 -11.50 -22.49
CA TRP A 201 0.31 -12.84 -22.04
C TRP A 201 1.11 -13.59 -23.10
N GLY A 202 2.33 -13.97 -22.73
CA GLY A 202 3.22 -14.82 -23.52
C GLY A 202 3.49 -16.16 -22.85
N ARG A 203 4.29 -17.00 -23.51
CA ARG A 203 4.76 -18.26 -22.92
C ARG A 203 5.76 -17.95 -21.80
N GLY A 204 5.31 -18.09 -20.55
CA GLY A 204 6.16 -17.87 -19.36
C GLY A 204 6.45 -16.41 -19.03
N ALA A 205 5.85 -15.45 -19.73
CA ALA A 205 6.06 -14.02 -19.51
C ALA A 205 4.75 -13.24 -19.59
N ARG A 206 4.70 -12.11 -18.88
CA ARG A 206 3.61 -11.14 -18.94
C ARG A 206 4.18 -9.74 -19.00
N PHE A 207 3.50 -8.85 -19.70
CA PHE A 207 3.85 -7.43 -19.78
C PHE A 207 2.61 -6.59 -19.54
N GLY A 208 2.66 -5.72 -18.54
CA GLY A 208 1.56 -4.83 -18.20
C GLY A 208 1.94 -3.37 -18.44
N CYS A 209 1.00 -2.59 -18.94
CA CYS A 209 1.14 -1.15 -19.06
C CYS A 209 -0.18 -0.47 -18.68
N GLY A 210 -0.07 0.69 -18.04
CA GLY A 210 -1.20 1.53 -17.67
C GLY A 210 -0.69 2.93 -17.38
N ILE A 211 -1.59 3.90 -17.48
CA ILE A 211 -1.27 5.31 -17.27
C ILE A 211 -1.78 5.74 -15.88
N THR A 212 -0.95 6.49 -15.17
CA THR A 212 -1.32 7.25 -13.98
C THR A 212 -0.84 8.68 -14.16
N THR A 213 -1.50 9.63 -13.49
CA THR A 213 -0.95 10.97 -13.25
C THR A 213 0.34 10.86 -12.45
N VAL A 214 1.25 11.80 -12.72
CA VAL A 214 2.51 12.05 -11.99
C VAL A 214 2.33 13.30 -11.14
#